data_AF-A0A942C9W6-F1
#
_entry.id   AF-A0A942C9W6-F1
#
_cell.length_a   1.000
_cell.length_b   1.000
_cell.length_c   1.000
_cell.angle_alpha   90.00
_cell.angle_beta   90.00
_cell.angle_gamma   90.00
#
_symmetry.space_group_name_H-M   'P 1'
#
loop_
_entity.id
_entity.type
_entity.pdbx_description
1 polymer ?
#
loop_
_entity_poly.entity_id
_entity_poly.type
_entity_poly.pdbx_seq_one_letter_code
_entity_poly.pdbx_strand_id
1 'polypeptide(L)'
;MINCEKAERLIPLFVEADLEATEQQAVSQHLDICLTCRNLAAEFQSSQTWIQAMGVPAFDERLLADLRNAVQQNVAKPKLEIASVFLPLWNWKFALAGAVALLLLVSGILMQARVGSEHQPQVAAGIPSNVATQQLITDAKIAEKKQASSVFVQHRATSKTIPAHQRKRDLGEAPASETPVAGVDPGIVATAETTASATAVNASLADFLTLAPSTPPEMAAKSETKVAEPEMLRMEIQTADPNIRIIWLTPKEPPARANGVAEPK
;
A
#
# COMPACT_ATOMS: atom_id res chain seq x y z
N MET A 1 -7.46 16.74 -23.63
CA MET A 1 -7.07 17.80 -22.68
C MET A 1 -7.78 17.57 -21.36
N ILE A 2 -7.06 17.47 -20.25
CA ILE A 2 -7.66 17.33 -18.92
C ILE A 2 -8.13 18.70 -18.39
N ASN A 3 -9.17 18.70 -17.56
CA ASN A 3 -9.64 19.90 -16.88
C ASN A 3 -8.79 20.21 -15.63
N CYS A 4 -8.81 21.46 -15.15
CA CYS A 4 -8.00 21.87 -14.01
C CYS A 4 -8.35 21.08 -12.73
N GLU A 5 -9.63 20.75 -12.52
CA GLU A 5 -10.06 19.97 -11.35
C GLU A 5 -9.46 18.55 -11.35
N LYS A 6 -9.40 17.88 -12.51
CA LYS A 6 -8.73 16.58 -12.62
C LYS A 6 -7.22 16.74 -12.47
N ALA A 7 -6.62 17.77 -13.09
CA ALA A 7 -5.19 18.04 -12.97
C ALA A 7 -4.79 18.26 -11.49
N GLU A 8 -5.55 19.05 -10.74
CA GLU A 8 -5.33 19.31 -9.32
C GLU A 8 -5.28 18.02 -8.48
N ARG A 9 -6.15 17.05 -8.76
CA ARG A 9 -6.15 15.75 -8.08
C ARG A 9 -4.97 14.84 -8.50
N LEU A 10 -4.48 15.01 -9.72
CA LEU A 10 -3.37 14.21 -10.26
C LEU A 10 -1.99 14.80 -9.96
N ILE A 11 -1.87 16.09 -9.65
CA ILE A 11 -0.60 16.76 -9.39
C ILE A 11 0.21 16.12 -8.24
N PRO A 12 -0.38 15.75 -7.09
CA PRO A 12 0.39 15.07 -6.03
C PRO A 12 1.03 13.77 -6.52
N LEU A 13 0.25 12.95 -7.25
CA LEU A 13 0.73 11.68 -7.85
C LEU A 13 1.76 11.93 -8.95
N PHE A 14 1.61 13.01 -9.73
CA PHE A 14 2.55 13.41 -10.77
C PHE A 14 3.93 13.76 -10.20
N VAL A 15 3.97 14.52 -9.10
CA VAL A 15 5.22 14.92 -8.42
C VAL A 15 5.95 13.71 -7.85
N GLU A 16 5.21 12.69 -7.39
CA GLU A 16 5.77 11.43 -6.87
C GLU A 16 6.10 10.40 -7.95
N ALA A 17 5.86 10.72 -9.22
CA ALA A 17 6.00 9.82 -10.38
C ALA A 17 5.15 8.54 -10.27
N ASP A 18 4.03 8.59 -9.55
CA ASP A 18 3.10 7.48 -9.29
C ASP A 18 1.91 7.44 -10.28
N LEU A 19 1.99 8.18 -11.39
CA LEU A 19 1.00 8.15 -12.46
C LEU A 19 1.38 7.17 -13.57
N GLU A 20 0.36 6.55 -14.18
CA GLU A 20 0.54 5.83 -15.44
C GLU A 20 1.07 6.78 -16.54
N ALA A 21 1.87 6.26 -17.47
CA ALA A 21 2.55 7.07 -18.49
C ALA A 21 1.60 7.97 -19.31
N THR A 22 0.38 7.49 -19.59
CA THR A 22 -0.65 8.24 -20.32
C THR A 22 -1.18 9.42 -19.52
N GLU A 23 -1.42 9.25 -18.21
CA GLU A 23 -1.89 10.32 -17.33
C GLU A 23 -0.77 11.30 -17.00
N GLN A 24 0.46 10.82 -16.83
CA GLN A 24 1.63 11.66 -16.63
C GLN A 24 1.83 12.61 -17.82
N GLN A 25 1.71 12.11 -19.06
CA GLN A 25 1.77 12.94 -20.26
C GLN A 25 0.60 13.93 -20.35
N ALA A 26 -0.61 13.52 -19.95
CA ALA A 26 -1.76 14.41 -19.97
C ALA A 26 -1.64 15.55 -18.95
N VAL A 27 -1.05 15.29 -17.77
CA VAL A 27 -0.77 16.30 -16.75
C VAL A 27 0.36 17.22 -17.20
N SER A 28 1.47 16.69 -17.74
CA SER A 28 2.57 17.54 -18.21
C SER A 28 2.12 18.53 -19.29
N GLN A 29 1.36 18.07 -20.29
CA GLN A 29 0.75 18.95 -21.30
C GLN A 29 -0.18 20.01 -20.71
N HIS A 30 -0.88 19.71 -19.61
CA HIS A 30 -1.72 20.69 -18.94
C HIS A 30 -0.90 21.72 -18.17
N LEU A 31 0.18 21.31 -17.50
CA LEU A 31 1.10 22.19 -16.77
C LEU A 31 1.82 23.18 -17.69
N ASP A 32 2.06 22.81 -18.95
CA ASP A 32 2.63 23.69 -19.98
C ASP A 32 1.75 24.90 -20.29
N ILE A 33 0.42 24.76 -20.12
CA ILE A 33 -0.57 25.75 -20.56
C ILE A 33 -1.21 26.47 -19.36
N CYS A 34 -1.38 25.79 -18.22
CA CYS A 34 -2.10 26.30 -17.07
C CYS A 34 -1.16 26.78 -15.94
N LEU A 35 -1.01 28.10 -15.81
CA LEU A 35 -0.14 28.72 -14.80
C LEU A 35 -0.51 28.33 -13.36
N THR A 36 -1.82 28.26 -13.04
CA THR A 36 -2.29 27.91 -11.69
C THR A 36 -1.87 26.51 -11.28
N CYS A 37 -2.10 25.52 -12.16
CA CYS A 37 -1.69 24.15 -11.92
C CYS A 37 -0.17 24.00 -11.84
N ARG A 38 0.59 24.80 -12.62
CA ARG A 38 2.06 24.83 -12.55
C ARG A 38 2.57 25.32 -11.20
N ASN A 39 1.99 26.38 -10.65
CA ASN A 39 2.35 26.89 -9.33
C ASN A 39 2.05 25.84 -8.24
N LEU A 40 0.87 25.20 -8.31
CA LEU A 40 0.51 24.14 -7.38
C LEU A 40 1.52 22.98 -7.41
N ALA A 41 1.92 22.53 -8.61
CA ALA A 41 2.94 21.49 -8.74
C ALA A 41 4.30 21.90 -8.12
N ALA A 42 4.69 23.16 -8.26
CA ALA A 42 5.93 23.68 -7.64
C ALA A 42 5.85 23.73 -6.10
N GLU A 43 4.68 24.02 -5.52
CA GLU A 43 4.46 23.98 -4.06
C GLU A 43 4.59 22.56 -3.51
N PHE A 44 4.01 21.56 -4.20
CA PHE A 44 4.16 20.16 -3.84
C PHE A 44 5.62 19.70 -3.93
N GLN A 45 6.34 20.08 -4.99
CA GLN A 45 7.75 19.74 -5.15
C GLN A 45 8.64 20.37 -4.07
N SER A 46 8.34 21.60 -3.65
CA SER A 46 9.03 22.28 -2.55
C SER A 46 8.79 21.55 -1.21
N SER A 47 7.55 21.12 -0.96
CA SER A 47 7.19 20.35 0.23
C SER A 47 7.87 18.97 0.27
N GLN A 48 7.92 18.28 -0.87
CA GLN A 48 8.66 17.02 -1.05
C GLN A 48 10.15 17.21 -0.75
N THR A 49 10.76 18.27 -1.28
CA THR A 49 12.18 18.58 -1.04
C THR A 49 12.44 18.81 0.45
N TRP A 50 11.54 19.50 1.16
CA TRP A 50 11.64 19.70 2.60
C TRP A 50 11.56 18.38 3.39
N ILE A 51 10.65 17.47 3.01
CA ILE A 51 10.54 16.14 3.64
C ILE A 51 11.80 15.31 3.38
N GLN A 52 12.31 15.31 2.15
CA GLN A 52 13.53 14.60 1.80
C GLN A 52 14.77 15.18 2.49
N ALA A 53 14.81 16.50 2.68
CA ALA A 53 15.89 17.20 3.38
C ALA A 53 15.97 16.86 4.87
N MET A 54 14.85 16.46 5.51
CA MET A 54 14.88 15.95 6.88
C MET A 54 15.65 14.63 7.03
N GLY A 55 15.99 13.99 5.90
CA GLY A 55 16.76 12.76 5.85
C GLY A 55 15.93 11.56 6.30
N VAL A 56 16.12 10.44 5.61
CA VAL A 56 15.66 9.15 6.17
C VAL A 56 16.57 8.86 7.35
N PRO A 57 16.05 8.69 8.58
CA PRO A 57 16.89 8.31 9.70
C PRO A 57 17.62 7.02 9.34
N ALA A 58 18.94 7.01 9.52
CA ALA A 58 19.73 5.79 9.29
C ALA A 58 19.28 4.75 10.32
N PHE A 59 18.52 3.76 9.87
CA PHE A 59 18.16 2.62 10.70
C PHE A 59 19.34 1.66 10.75
N ASP A 60 19.69 1.21 11.95
CA ASP A 60 20.68 0.16 12.14
C ASP A 60 20.19 -1.13 11.44
N GLU A 61 21.08 -1.82 10.72
CA GLU A 61 20.79 -3.07 10.01
C GLU A 61 20.26 -4.13 10.99
N ARG A 62 20.71 -4.11 12.25
CA ARG A 62 20.22 -5.01 13.28
C ARG A 62 18.74 -4.79 13.58
N LEU A 63 18.31 -3.54 13.68
CA LEU A 63 16.89 -3.19 13.91
C LEU A 63 16.04 -3.63 12.70
N LEU A 64 16.53 -3.44 11.48
CA LEU A 64 15.85 -3.89 10.27
C LEU A 64 15.75 -5.42 10.20
N ALA A 65 16.81 -6.14 10.59
CA ALA A 65 16.81 -7.60 10.65
C ALA A 65 15.80 -8.11 11.69
N ASP A 66 15.74 -7.49 12.88
CA ASP A 66 14.78 -7.83 13.92
C ASP A 66 13.33 -7.59 13.46
N LEU A 67 13.08 -6.46 12.80
CA LEU A 67 11.76 -6.13 12.26
C LEU A 67 11.35 -7.10 11.15
N ARG A 68 12.27 -7.46 10.25
CA ARG A 68 12.06 -8.47 9.19
C ARG A 68 11.71 -9.83 9.79
N ASN A 69 12.46 -10.27 10.81
CA ASN A 69 12.19 -11.53 11.51
C ASN A 69 10.82 -11.51 12.20
N ALA A 70 10.47 -10.42 12.87
CA ALA A 70 9.17 -10.27 13.53
C ALA A 70 8.00 -10.32 12.53
N VAL A 71 8.11 -9.63 11.38
CA VAL A 71 7.09 -9.67 10.32
C VAL A 71 6.99 -11.06 9.71
N GLN A 72 8.11 -11.71 9.38
CA GLN A 72 8.11 -13.07 8.85
C GLN A 72 7.46 -14.06 9.83
N GLN A 73 7.74 -13.97 11.12
CA GLN A 73 7.10 -14.81 12.13
C GLN A 73 5.60 -14.53 12.26
N ASN A 74 5.15 -13.30 12.06
CA ASN A 74 3.72 -12.96 12.13
C ASN A 74 2.95 -13.37 10.87
N VAL A 75 3.57 -13.31 9.69
CA VAL A 75 2.96 -13.76 8.43
C VAL A 75 3.01 -15.28 8.30
N ALA A 76 4.09 -15.91 8.78
CA ALA A 76 4.24 -17.37 8.78
C ALA A 76 3.44 -18.07 9.88
N LYS A 77 2.81 -17.33 10.80
CA LYS A 77 1.73 -17.85 11.64
C LYS A 77 0.47 -17.81 10.79
N PRO A 78 0.09 -18.88 10.06
CA PRO A 78 -1.24 -18.92 9.48
C PRO A 78 -2.20 -18.70 10.66
N LYS A 79 -3.06 -17.69 10.53
CA LYS A 79 -4.08 -17.34 11.51
C LYS A 79 -5.13 -18.46 11.55
N LEU A 80 -4.72 -19.66 12.00
CA LEU A 80 -5.46 -20.91 11.99
C LEU A 80 -6.59 -20.93 13.02
N GLU A 81 -6.74 -19.88 13.84
CA GLU A 81 -7.74 -19.88 14.92
C GLU A 81 -9.11 -19.30 14.54
N ILE A 82 -9.28 -18.65 13.37
CA ILE A 82 -10.61 -18.13 12.96
C ILE A 82 -11.32 -19.08 11.98
N ALA A 83 -10.58 -19.95 11.30
CA ALA A 83 -11.18 -20.91 10.38
C ALA A 83 -11.96 -22.02 11.12
N SER A 84 -11.48 -22.50 12.27
CA SER A 84 -12.12 -23.60 13.01
C SER A 84 -13.51 -23.26 13.55
N VAL A 85 -13.80 -21.98 13.80
CA VAL A 85 -15.12 -21.54 14.31
C VAL A 85 -16.12 -21.24 13.20
N PHE A 86 -15.68 -20.85 11.99
CA PHE A 86 -16.57 -20.51 10.87
C PHE A 86 -16.73 -21.63 9.82
N LEU A 87 -15.91 -22.69 9.86
CA LEU A 87 -16.02 -23.84 8.94
C LEU A 87 -17.27 -24.74 9.10
N PRO A 88 -17.95 -24.89 10.27
CA PRO A 88 -19.12 -25.78 10.32
C PRO A 88 -20.38 -25.19 9.64
N LEU A 89 -20.51 -23.86 9.52
CA LEU A 89 -21.73 -23.26 8.93
C LEU A 89 -21.66 -23.05 7.41
N TRP A 90 -20.48 -22.90 6.81
CA TRP A 90 -20.38 -22.59 5.38
C TRP A 90 -20.49 -23.84 4.47
N ASN A 91 -20.13 -25.02 4.96
CA ASN A 91 -20.09 -26.25 4.15
C ASN A 91 -21.39 -27.06 4.14
N TRP A 92 -22.44 -26.64 4.85
CA TRP A 92 -23.68 -27.43 4.89
C TRP A 92 -24.43 -27.47 3.54
N LYS A 93 -24.32 -26.41 2.73
CA LYS A 93 -24.88 -26.41 1.37
C LYS A 93 -24.17 -27.40 0.46
N PHE A 94 -22.85 -27.52 0.57
CA PHE A 94 -22.07 -28.46 -0.23
C PHE A 94 -22.23 -29.90 0.25
N ALA A 95 -22.37 -30.12 1.56
CA ALA A 95 -22.69 -31.44 2.11
C ALA A 95 -24.05 -31.96 1.61
N LEU A 96 -25.08 -31.09 1.55
CA LEU A 96 -26.38 -31.44 0.98
C LEU A 96 -26.29 -31.75 -0.53
N ALA A 97 -25.55 -30.94 -1.29
CA ALA A 97 -25.37 -31.18 -2.73
C ALA A 97 -24.64 -32.52 -3.00
N GLY A 98 -23.62 -32.85 -2.20
CA GLY A 98 -22.91 -34.13 -2.28
C GLY A 98 -23.82 -35.31 -1.97
N ALA A 99 -24.64 -35.22 -0.92
CA ALA A 99 -25.59 -36.28 -0.56
C ALA A 99 -26.63 -36.51 -1.66
N VAL A 100 -27.19 -35.44 -2.25
CA VAL A 100 -28.17 -35.54 -3.35
C VAL A 100 -27.54 -36.16 -4.61
N ALA A 101 -26.32 -35.73 -4.98
CA ALA A 101 -25.62 -36.30 -6.13
C ALA A 101 -25.35 -37.80 -5.97
N LEU A 102 -24.96 -38.24 -4.76
CA LEU A 102 -24.71 -39.64 -4.46
C LEU A 102 -26.01 -40.46 -4.49
N LEU A 103 -27.12 -39.90 -4.00
CA LEU A 103 -28.45 -40.52 -4.07
C LEU A 103 -28.94 -40.69 -5.51
N LEU A 104 -28.74 -39.67 -6.36
CA LEU A 104 -29.06 -39.76 -7.79
C LEU A 104 -28.20 -40.80 -8.52
N LEU A 105 -26.92 -40.89 -8.17
CA LEU A 105 -26.01 -41.87 -8.76
C LEU A 105 -26.42 -43.30 -8.40
N VAL A 106 -26.72 -43.57 -7.12
CA VAL A 106 -27.21 -44.88 -6.67
C VAL A 106 -28.57 -45.22 -7.29
N SER A 107 -29.48 -44.25 -7.39
CA SER A 107 -30.79 -44.42 -8.05
C SER A 107 -30.63 -44.78 -9.54
N GLY A 108 -29.73 -44.10 -10.25
CA GLY A 108 -29.42 -44.37 -11.65
C GLY A 108 -28.86 -45.79 -11.88
N ILE A 109 -27.95 -46.24 -11.01
CA ILE A 109 -27.41 -47.61 -11.07
C ILE A 109 -28.52 -48.65 -10.87
N LEU A 110 -29.41 -48.43 -9.89
CA LEU A 110 -30.53 -49.33 -9.65
C LEU A 110 -31.52 -49.38 -10.83
N MET A 111 -31.77 -48.25 -11.49
CA MET A 111 -32.61 -48.23 -12.70
C MET A 111 -31.96 -48.97 -13.88
N GLN A 112 -30.66 -48.79 -14.13
CA GLN A 112 -29.97 -49.54 -15.18
C GLN A 112 -29.97 -51.05 -14.93
N ALA A 113 -29.79 -51.47 -13.67
CA ALA A 113 -29.85 -52.88 -13.30
C ALA A 113 -31.24 -53.51 -13.53
N ARG A 114 -32.32 -52.71 -13.53
CA ARG A 114 -33.67 -53.21 -13.84
C ARG A 114 -34.01 -53.20 -15.32
N VAL A 115 -33.47 -52.28 -16.10
CA VAL A 115 -33.75 -52.16 -17.55
C VAL A 115 -32.91 -53.13 -18.38
N GLY A 116 -31.76 -53.60 -17.87
CA GLY A 116 -30.88 -54.51 -18.59
C GLY A 116 -31.27 -56.00 -18.61
N SER A 117 -32.35 -56.43 -17.95
CA SER A 117 -32.72 -57.86 -17.87
C SER A 117 -33.59 -58.36 -19.03
N GLU A 118 -34.05 -57.50 -19.93
CA GLU A 118 -34.75 -57.90 -21.14
C GLU A 118 -33.96 -57.46 -22.37
N HIS A 119 -32.96 -58.24 -22.75
CA HIS A 119 -32.62 -58.60 -24.14
C HIS A 119 -31.28 -59.34 -24.12
N GLN A 120 -31.38 -60.68 -24.03
CA GLN A 120 -30.31 -61.58 -24.42
C GLN A 120 -30.55 -61.97 -25.89
N PRO A 121 -30.00 -61.24 -26.87
CA PRO A 121 -30.00 -61.73 -28.25
C PRO A 121 -29.02 -62.90 -28.34
N GLN A 122 -29.55 -64.07 -28.68
CA GLN A 122 -28.75 -65.23 -29.06
C GLN A 122 -27.89 -64.86 -30.27
N VAL A 123 -26.58 -64.92 -30.09
CA VAL A 123 -25.59 -64.82 -31.16
C VAL A 123 -25.58 -66.16 -31.91
N ALA A 124 -26.18 -66.19 -33.10
CA ALA A 124 -25.88 -67.20 -34.10
C ALA A 124 -24.66 -66.75 -34.90
N ALA A 125 -23.68 -67.65 -34.98
CA ALA A 125 -22.35 -67.47 -35.52
C ALA A 125 -22.33 -67.18 -37.04
N GLY A 126 -21.37 -66.34 -37.46
CA GLY A 126 -21.02 -66.13 -38.86
C GLY A 126 -19.80 -65.21 -39.01
N ILE A 127 -18.63 -65.82 -39.14
CA ILE A 127 -17.30 -65.20 -39.38
C ILE A 127 -17.11 -64.95 -40.92
N PRO A 128 -15.96 -64.47 -41.43
CA PRO A 128 -15.50 -63.09 -41.70
C PRO A 128 -15.35 -62.75 -43.21
N SER A 129 -15.10 -61.48 -43.55
CA SER A 129 -14.17 -61.01 -44.61
C SER A 129 -14.36 -59.51 -44.84
N ASN A 130 -13.36 -58.66 -44.59
CA ASN A 130 -12.26 -58.26 -45.49
C ASN A 130 -12.69 -57.21 -46.53
N VAL A 131 -11.73 -56.37 -46.93
CA VAL A 131 -11.75 -55.31 -47.95
C VAL A 131 -12.23 -53.96 -47.39
N ALA A 132 -11.32 -53.13 -46.89
CA ALA A 132 -10.43 -52.22 -47.62
C ALA A 132 -11.15 -51.06 -48.32
N THR A 133 -10.56 -49.86 -48.15
CA THR A 133 -10.37 -48.82 -49.19
C THR A 133 -11.02 -47.45 -48.91
N GLN A 134 -10.15 -46.44 -49.04
CA GLN A 134 -10.36 -45.00 -49.28
C GLN A 134 -10.85 -44.15 -48.09
N GLN A 135 -10.00 -43.29 -47.54
CA GLN A 135 -9.56 -41.98 -48.06
C GLN A 135 -10.70 -40.98 -48.23
N LEU A 136 -10.37 -39.72 -47.92
CA LEU A 136 -10.64 -38.53 -48.76
C LEU A 136 -11.53 -37.45 -48.10
N ILE A 137 -10.86 -36.36 -47.67
CA ILE A 137 -11.21 -34.93 -47.81
C ILE A 137 -12.56 -34.49 -47.17
N THR A 138 -12.61 -33.60 -46.18
CA THR A 138 -12.72 -32.11 -46.33
C THR A 138 -12.87 -31.55 -44.90
N ASP A 139 -12.03 -30.63 -44.46
CA ASP A 139 -12.18 -29.17 -44.53
C ASP A 139 -13.41 -28.54 -43.82
N ALA A 140 -13.07 -27.66 -42.87
CA ALA A 140 -13.77 -26.44 -42.42
C ALA A 140 -15.25 -26.46 -41.99
N LYS A 141 -15.50 -26.30 -40.67
CA LYS A 141 -16.50 -25.34 -40.14
C LYS A 141 -16.31 -25.12 -38.63
N ILE A 142 -15.69 -24.00 -38.24
CA ILE A 142 -16.35 -22.84 -37.62
C ILE A 142 -17.35 -23.22 -36.52
N ALA A 143 -16.91 -23.08 -35.26
CA ALA A 143 -17.78 -22.72 -34.15
C ALA A 143 -16.99 -21.86 -33.16
N GLU A 144 -16.80 -20.60 -33.57
CA GLU A 144 -16.52 -19.44 -32.75
C GLU A 144 -17.53 -19.37 -31.58
N LYS A 145 -17.13 -19.85 -30.40
CA LYS A 145 -17.91 -19.62 -29.17
C LYS A 145 -17.48 -18.29 -28.58
N LYS A 146 -18.21 -17.24 -29.00
CA LYS A 146 -18.18 -15.90 -28.41
C LYS A 146 -18.20 -15.98 -26.89
N GLN A 147 -17.07 -15.67 -26.28
CA GLN A 147 -16.93 -15.47 -24.85
C GLN A 147 -17.37 -14.04 -24.54
N ALA A 148 -18.68 -13.80 -24.64
CA ALA A 148 -19.32 -12.62 -24.09
C ALA A 148 -19.66 -12.91 -22.63
N SER A 149 -18.76 -12.52 -21.72
CA SER A 149 -19.06 -12.39 -20.31
C SER A 149 -18.28 -11.20 -19.76
N SER A 150 -18.58 -10.01 -20.30
CA SER A 150 -18.42 -8.79 -19.54
C SER A 150 -19.51 -8.81 -18.45
N VAL A 151 -19.16 -9.33 -17.29
CA VAL A 151 -19.91 -9.07 -16.06
C VAL A 151 -19.68 -7.59 -15.76
N PHE A 152 -20.57 -6.77 -16.31
CA PHE A 152 -20.65 -5.34 -16.03
C PHE A 152 -21.23 -5.21 -14.62
N VAL A 153 -20.36 -5.20 -13.62
CA VAL A 153 -20.73 -4.84 -12.26
C VAL A 153 -21.04 -3.35 -12.25
N GLN A 154 -22.31 -2.99 -12.39
CA GLN A 154 -22.81 -1.67 -12.05
C GLN A 154 -22.65 -1.46 -10.53
N HIS A 155 -21.48 -0.99 -10.11
CA HIS A 155 -21.39 -0.27 -8.85
C HIS A 155 -22.07 1.08 -9.04
N ARG A 156 -23.38 1.09 -8.77
CA ARG A 156 -24.17 2.29 -8.56
C ARG A 156 -23.66 2.99 -7.31
N ALA A 157 -22.66 3.84 -7.47
CA ALA A 157 -22.27 4.80 -6.46
C ALA A 157 -23.42 5.82 -6.33
N THR A 158 -24.26 5.66 -5.31
CA THR A 158 -25.15 6.72 -4.85
C THR A 158 -24.27 7.78 -4.20
N SER A 159 -23.77 8.72 -5.01
CA SER A 159 -23.15 9.96 -4.57
C SER A 159 -24.19 10.75 -3.77
N LYS A 160 -24.10 10.61 -2.45
CA LYS A 160 -24.86 11.38 -1.47
C LYS A 160 -24.33 12.81 -1.53
N THR A 161 -25.09 13.67 -2.19
CA THR A 161 -24.86 15.11 -2.27
C THR A 161 -24.67 15.67 -0.87
N ILE A 162 -23.43 16.04 -0.52
CA ILE A 162 -23.14 16.79 0.70
C ILE A 162 -23.54 18.24 0.41
N PRO A 163 -24.45 18.84 1.19
CA PRO A 163 -24.77 20.26 1.03
C PRO A 163 -23.54 21.10 1.39
N ALA A 164 -23.10 21.88 0.42
CA ALA A 164 -22.07 22.89 0.55
C ALA A 164 -22.50 23.93 1.59
N HIS A 165 -22.01 23.79 2.82
CA HIS A 165 -22.12 24.84 3.82
C HIS A 165 -21.13 25.95 3.44
N GLN A 166 -21.64 26.97 2.75
CA GLN A 166 -20.95 28.24 2.52
C GLN A 166 -20.51 28.82 3.87
N ARG A 167 -19.23 28.66 4.19
CA ARG A 167 -18.58 29.41 5.26
C ARG A 167 -18.13 30.73 4.62
N LYS A 168 -18.98 31.76 4.75
CA LYS A 168 -18.58 33.17 4.57
C LYS A 168 -17.28 33.37 5.35
N ARG A 169 -16.17 33.56 4.65
CA ARG A 169 -15.00 34.22 5.23
C ARG A 169 -15.31 35.71 5.14
N ASP A 170 -15.57 36.31 6.29
CA ASP A 170 -15.42 37.73 6.44
C ASP A 170 -13.96 38.08 6.10
N LEU A 171 -13.81 38.91 5.08
CA LEU A 171 -12.57 39.57 4.71
C LEU A 171 -12.12 40.40 5.92
N GLY A 172 -11.13 39.90 6.64
CA GLY A 172 -10.27 40.69 7.50
C GLY A 172 -9.26 41.41 6.61
N GLU A 173 -9.53 42.69 6.39
CA GLU A 173 -8.65 43.68 5.79
C GLU A 173 -7.27 43.66 6.46
N ALA A 174 -6.23 43.29 5.71
CA ALA A 174 -4.84 43.42 6.14
C ALA A 174 -4.26 44.76 5.65
N PRO A 175 -3.57 45.53 6.50
CA PRO A 175 -2.99 46.81 6.11
C PRO A 175 -1.79 46.64 5.18
N ALA A 176 -1.76 47.47 4.14
CA ALA A 176 -0.67 47.65 3.22
C ALA A 176 0.66 47.89 3.95
N SER A 177 1.67 47.07 3.64
CA SER A 177 3.07 47.38 3.91
C SER A 177 3.77 47.44 2.56
N GLU A 178 3.86 48.66 2.04
CA GLU A 178 4.73 49.02 0.94
C GLU A 178 6.19 48.89 1.41
N THR A 179 6.97 48.07 0.73
CA THR A 179 8.44 48.15 0.77
C THR A 179 8.95 48.30 -0.65
N PRO A 180 9.71 49.37 -0.96
CA PRO A 180 10.37 49.54 -2.24
C PRO A 180 11.79 48.99 -2.15
N VAL A 181 12.12 47.92 -2.86
CA VAL A 181 13.52 47.50 -3.01
C VAL A 181 13.81 47.09 -4.45
N ALA A 182 14.55 47.99 -5.10
CA ALA A 182 15.60 47.80 -6.08
C ALA A 182 15.39 46.77 -7.21
N GLY A 183 15.29 47.31 -8.43
CA GLY A 183 15.54 46.57 -9.65
C GLY A 183 16.96 46.00 -9.67
N VAL A 184 17.04 44.74 -10.10
CA VAL A 184 18.27 44.07 -10.49
C VAL A 184 18.09 43.60 -11.93
N ASP A 185 18.98 44.09 -12.79
CA ASP A 185 19.14 43.73 -14.20
C ASP A 185 19.32 42.21 -14.41
N PRO A 186 18.67 41.60 -15.42
CA PRO A 186 19.07 40.27 -15.90
C PRO A 186 20.19 40.42 -16.95
N GLY A 187 21.42 40.55 -16.45
CA GLY A 187 22.64 40.45 -17.24
C GLY A 187 23.05 38.99 -17.45
N ILE A 188 22.85 38.53 -18.69
CA ILE A 188 23.63 37.53 -19.47
C ILE A 188 24.94 37.10 -18.79
N VAL A 189 25.22 35.79 -18.68
CA VAL A 189 26.50 35.13 -19.10
C VAL A 189 26.44 33.60 -18.83
N ALA A 190 26.64 32.86 -19.93
CA ALA A 190 27.35 31.59 -20.12
C ALA A 190 27.04 30.34 -19.27
N THR A 191 26.49 29.35 -19.98
CA THR A 191 27.06 28.00 -20.16
C THR A 191 28.44 27.75 -19.56
N ALA A 192 28.54 26.79 -18.65
CA ALA A 192 29.71 25.93 -18.51
C ALA A 192 29.29 24.54 -18.02
N GLU A 193 29.71 23.54 -18.78
CA GLU A 193 29.64 22.12 -18.48
C GLU A 193 30.22 21.82 -17.10
N THR A 194 29.52 21.01 -16.30
CA THR A 194 30.14 20.30 -15.17
C THR A 194 30.04 18.82 -15.45
N THR A 195 31.12 18.33 -16.05
CA THR A 195 31.46 16.94 -16.25
C THR A 195 31.61 16.19 -14.93
N ALA A 196 31.29 14.91 -15.00
CA ALA A 196 31.39 13.88 -13.98
C ALA A 196 32.59 13.97 -13.02
N SER A 197 32.31 13.73 -11.74
CA SER A 197 33.24 13.05 -10.83
C SER A 197 32.46 12.27 -9.78
N ALA A 198 32.08 11.05 -10.16
CA ALA A 198 31.77 9.99 -9.22
C ALA A 198 33.09 9.55 -8.57
N THR A 199 33.41 10.13 -7.41
CA THR A 199 34.49 9.62 -6.56
C THR A 199 33.85 8.78 -5.47
N ALA A 200 33.97 7.47 -5.62
CA ALA A 200 33.67 6.48 -4.61
C ALA A 200 34.53 6.74 -3.36
N VAL A 201 33.89 7.03 -2.23
CA VAL A 201 34.52 6.98 -0.91
C VAL A 201 33.94 5.78 -0.18
N ASN A 202 34.48 4.61 -0.52
CA ASN A 202 34.42 3.43 0.34
C ASN A 202 35.40 3.68 1.50
N ALA A 203 34.93 4.34 2.55
CA ALA A 203 35.67 4.46 3.81
C ALA A 203 35.21 3.35 4.76
N SER A 204 36.10 2.37 4.89
CA SER A 204 36.18 1.30 5.88
C SER A 204 35.62 1.67 7.26
N LEU A 205 34.55 0.98 7.67
CA LEU A 205 33.95 1.03 9.00
C LEU A 205 34.34 -0.22 9.83
N ALA A 206 35.53 -0.78 9.56
CA ALA A 206 35.99 -2.03 10.17
C ALA A 206 36.77 -1.86 11.49
N ASP A 207 36.96 -0.63 12.01
CA ASP A 207 37.89 -0.38 13.13
C ASP A 207 37.25 -0.04 14.49
N PHE A 208 35.92 -0.12 14.66
CA PHE A 208 35.28 0.31 15.92
C PHE A 208 34.91 -0.82 16.90
N LEU A 209 35.45 -2.04 16.73
CA LEU A 209 35.22 -3.15 17.66
C LEU A 209 36.54 -3.71 18.22
N THR A 210 37.33 -2.85 18.87
CA THR A 210 38.36 -3.33 19.81
C THR A 210 37.85 -3.19 21.23
N LEU A 211 37.45 -4.34 21.79
CA LEU A 211 36.96 -4.54 23.15
C LEU A 211 38.02 -4.16 24.20
N ALA A 212 37.59 -3.46 25.25
CA ALA A 212 38.22 -3.57 26.57
C ALA A 212 37.30 -4.41 27.48
N PRO A 213 37.77 -5.53 28.07
CA PRO A 213 37.02 -6.26 29.09
C PRO A 213 37.18 -5.55 30.43
N SER A 214 36.19 -4.73 30.81
CA SER A 214 36.13 -4.13 32.15
C SER A 214 35.37 -5.04 33.11
N THR A 215 36.16 -5.72 33.96
CA THR A 215 35.98 -5.93 35.41
C THR A 215 34.57 -6.27 35.94
N PRO A 216 34.39 -7.42 36.64
CA PRO A 216 33.14 -7.74 37.32
C PRO A 216 32.92 -6.80 38.52
N PRO A 217 31.73 -6.19 38.68
CA PRO A 217 31.43 -5.38 39.86
C PRO A 217 31.11 -6.28 41.06
N GLU A 218 31.93 -6.04 42.08
CA GLU A 218 31.78 -6.35 43.48
C GLU A 218 30.35 -6.14 44.01
N MET A 219 29.90 -7.09 44.84
CA MET A 219 28.58 -7.11 45.46
C MET A 219 28.44 -5.97 46.49
N ALA A 220 28.05 -4.77 46.02
CA ALA A 220 27.72 -3.65 46.88
C ALA A 220 26.20 -3.47 46.96
N ALA A 221 25.71 -3.48 48.21
CA ALA A 221 24.46 -2.98 48.74
C ALA A 221 23.35 -2.59 47.75
N LYS A 222 22.25 -3.34 47.84
CA LYS A 222 20.96 -3.11 47.20
C LYS A 222 20.30 -1.82 47.73
N SER A 223 20.72 -0.66 47.22
CA SER A 223 19.95 0.58 47.33
C SER A 223 18.99 0.64 46.15
N GLU A 224 17.71 0.44 46.42
CA GLU A 224 16.59 0.68 45.48
C GLU A 224 16.60 2.14 45.05
N THR A 225 17.43 2.47 44.07
CA THR A 225 17.35 3.74 43.36
C THR A 225 16.13 3.61 42.46
N LYS A 226 14.98 4.05 42.97
CA LYS A 226 13.75 4.24 42.21
C LYS A 226 14.05 5.25 41.10
N VAL A 227 14.46 4.73 39.94
CA VAL A 227 14.66 5.52 38.72
C VAL A 227 13.32 6.17 38.44
N ALA A 228 13.24 7.48 38.63
CA ALA A 228 12.01 8.23 38.39
C ALA A 228 11.65 8.04 36.92
N GLU A 229 10.53 7.38 36.66
CA GLU A 229 10.01 7.23 35.31
C GLU A 229 9.84 8.64 34.72
N PRO A 230 10.36 8.91 33.51
CA PRO A 230 10.29 10.22 32.90
C PRO A 230 8.82 10.61 32.74
N GLU A 231 8.45 11.73 33.36
CA GLU A 231 7.10 12.28 33.27
C GLU A 231 6.83 12.64 31.79
N MET A 232 5.91 11.93 31.14
CA MET A 232 5.54 12.20 29.74
C MET A 232 4.34 13.15 29.68
N LEU A 233 4.47 14.23 28.92
CA LEU A 233 3.39 15.16 28.65
C LEU A 233 2.50 14.57 27.54
N ARG A 234 1.23 14.35 27.88
CA ARG A 234 0.22 13.80 26.95
C ARG A 234 -0.63 14.94 26.39
N MET A 235 -0.53 15.18 25.09
CA MET A 235 -1.41 16.10 24.36
C MET A 235 -2.44 15.28 23.56
N GLU A 236 -3.73 15.62 23.71
CA GLU A 236 -4.83 14.91 23.04
C GLU A 236 -5.62 15.86 22.15
N ILE A 237 -5.73 15.50 20.87
CA ILE A 237 -6.47 16.29 19.87
C ILE A 237 -7.64 15.43 19.39
N GLN A 238 -8.86 15.92 19.61
CA GLN A 238 -10.08 15.26 19.14
C GLN A 238 -10.41 15.77 17.72
N THR A 239 -10.68 14.86 16.80
CA THR A 239 -11.04 15.21 15.42
C THR A 239 -12.54 15.51 15.31
N ALA A 240 -13.02 15.84 14.10
CA ALA A 240 -14.46 16.00 13.84
C ALA A 240 -15.26 14.70 14.03
N ASP A 241 -14.61 13.53 13.91
CA ASP A 241 -15.20 12.25 14.30
C ASP A 241 -14.94 12.03 15.81
N PRO A 242 -15.99 11.94 16.65
CA PRO A 242 -15.84 11.79 18.09
C PRO A 242 -15.13 10.50 18.51
N ASN A 243 -15.04 9.51 17.61
CA ASN A 243 -14.38 8.23 17.86
C ASN A 243 -12.88 8.24 17.51
N ILE A 244 -12.36 9.29 16.86
CA ILE A 244 -10.95 9.40 16.48
C ILE A 244 -10.25 10.47 17.31
N ARG A 245 -9.22 10.04 18.07
CA ARG A 245 -8.38 10.89 18.93
C ARG A 245 -6.92 10.68 18.55
N ILE A 246 -6.19 11.77 18.37
CA ILE A 246 -4.73 11.75 18.14
C ILE A 246 -4.05 12.04 19.48
N ILE A 247 -3.18 11.13 19.92
CA ILE A 247 -2.44 11.24 21.18
C ILE A 247 -0.96 11.46 20.85
N TRP A 248 -0.43 12.60 21.27
CA TRP A 248 1.00 12.90 21.18
C TRP A 248 1.62 12.79 22.57
N LEU A 249 2.68 12.00 22.70
CA LEU A 249 3.46 11.86 23.93
C LEU A 249 4.81 12.54 23.73
N THR A 250 5.10 13.54 24.56
CA THR A 250 6.37 14.27 24.53
C THR A 250 7.06 14.15 25.89
N PRO A 251 8.35 13.80 25.97
CA PRO A 251 9.08 13.79 27.23
C PRO A 251 9.04 15.18 27.87
N LYS A 252 8.66 15.28 29.15
CA LYS A 252 8.77 16.55 29.87
C LYS A 252 10.24 16.80 30.12
N GLU A 253 10.74 17.95 29.68
CA GLU A 253 12.12 18.34 30.00
C GLU A 253 12.27 18.36 31.52
N PRO A 254 13.32 17.69 32.06
CA PRO A 254 13.56 17.73 33.49
C PRO A 254 13.72 19.20 33.90
N PRO A 255 13.12 19.64 35.03
CA PRO A 255 13.21 21.02 35.46
C PRO A 255 14.68 21.40 35.46
N ALA A 256 15.03 22.42 34.65
CA ALA A 256 16.38 22.92 34.53
C ALA A 256 16.90 23.08 35.95
N ARG A 257 17.88 22.24 36.32
CA ARG A 257 18.47 22.29 37.66
C ARG A 257 18.90 23.72 37.82
N ALA A 258 18.26 24.44 38.75
CA ALA A 258 18.61 25.80 39.06
C ALA A 258 20.08 25.76 39.48
N ASN A 259 20.96 26.03 38.51
CA ASN A 259 22.38 26.20 38.76
C ASN A 259 22.43 27.45 39.62
N GLY A 260 22.43 27.25 40.93
CA GLY A 260 22.69 28.29 41.92
C GLY A 260 24.09 28.81 41.64
N VAL A 261 24.18 29.77 40.73
CA VAL A 261 25.36 30.59 40.55
C VAL A 261 25.46 31.39 41.84
N ALA A 262 26.33 30.94 42.73
CA ALA A 262 26.67 31.65 43.94
C ALA A 262 27.23 33.02 43.54
N GLU A 263 26.49 34.07 43.89
CA GLU A 263 26.88 35.46 43.70
C GLU A 263 28.12 35.74 44.57
N PRO A 264 29.27 36.13 43.99
CA PRO A 264 30.46 36.44 44.77
C PRO A 264 30.28 37.76 45.53
N LYS A 265 30.54 37.72 46.84
CA LYS A 265 30.52 38.87 47.76
C LYS A 265 31.69 39.83 47.55
#